data_AF-A0A5E7VB90-F1
#
_entry.id   AF-A0A5E7VB90-F1
#
_cell.length_a   1.000
_cell.length_b   1.000
_cell.length_c   1.000
_cell.angle_alpha   90.00
_cell.angle_beta   90.00
_cell.angle_gamma   90.00
#
_symmetry.space_group_name_H-M   'P 1'
#
loop_
_entity.id
_entity.type
_entity.pdbx_description
1 polymer ?
#
loop_
_entity_poly.entity_id
_entity_poly.type
_entity_poly.pdbx_seq_one_letter_code
_entity_poly.pdbx_strand_id
1 'polypeptide(L)' 'MTTPPVKTLVDEQLDDIERRIAILGFGLPFNEVIGRKREDLVSSLPQRLSVIMKGGRIAARVRP' A
#
# COMPACT_ATOMS: atom_id res chain seq x y z
N MET A 1 -33.63 4.03 -17.60
CA MET A 1 -32.17 4.20 -17.80
C MET A 1 -31.72 5.30 -16.87
N THR A 2 -30.98 4.98 -15.81
CA THR A 2 -30.47 5.98 -14.86
C THR A 2 -29.03 6.31 -15.21
N THR A 3 -28.75 7.58 -15.52
CA THR A 3 -27.39 8.06 -15.74
C THR A 3 -26.62 7.94 -14.42
N PRO A 4 -25.44 7.29 -14.38
CA PRO A 4 -24.60 7.33 -13.20
C PRO A 4 -24.27 8.79 -12.83
N PRO A 5 -24.19 9.14 -11.53
CA PRO A 5 -23.78 10.49 -11.14
C PRO A 5 -22.40 10.79 -11.76
N VAL A 6 -22.30 11.96 -12.40
CA VAL A 6 -21.03 12.45 -12.93
C VAL A 6 -20.09 12.63 -11.74
N LYS A 7 -18.88 12.05 -11.82
CA LYS A 7 -17.88 12.22 -10.77
C LYS A 7 -17.64 13.71 -10.54
N THR A 8 -17.67 14.11 -9.28
CA THR A 8 -17.35 15.49 -8.92
C THR A 8 -15.83 15.68 -9.00
N LEU A 9 -15.38 16.93 -9.10
CA LEU A 9 -13.96 17.26 -8.99
C LEU A 9 -13.32 16.70 -7.71
N VAL A 10 -14.09 16.63 -6.63
CA VAL A 10 -13.63 16.07 -5.35
C VAL A 10 -13.39 14.57 -5.47
N ASP A 11 -14.27 13.82 -6.14
CA ASP A 11 -14.12 12.38 -6.34
C ASP A 11 -12.86 12.07 -7.17
N GLU A 12 -12.61 12.84 -8.23
CA GLU A 12 -11.40 12.69 -9.05
C GLU A 12 -10.12 13.01 -8.27
N GLN A 13 -10.16 14.03 -7.41
CA GLN A 13 -9.04 14.38 -6.53
C GLN A 13 -8.77 13.30 -5.48
N LEU A 14 -9.80 12.71 -4.90
CA LEU A 14 -9.67 11.60 -3.95
C LEU A 14 -9.04 10.37 -4.62
N ASP A 15 -9.51 10.01 -5.83
CA ASP A 15 -8.94 8.91 -6.62
C ASP A 15 -7.44 9.15 -6.92
N ASP A 16 -7.03 10.39 -7.25
CA ASP A 16 -5.64 10.73 -7.50
C ASP A 16 -4.77 10.67 -6.22
N ILE A 17 -5.31 11.14 -5.08
CA ILE A 17 -4.64 11.01 -3.78
C ILE A 17 -4.44 9.54 -3.42
N GLU A 18 -5.47 8.70 -3.56
CA GLU A 18 -5.36 7.26 -3.28
C GLU A 18 -4.33 6.59 -4.20
N ARG A 19 -4.32 6.93 -5.50
CA ARG A 19 -3.33 6.43 -6.44
C ARG A 19 -1.91 6.82 -6.05
N ARG A 20 -1.70 8.07 -5.62
CA ARG A 20 -0.38 8.56 -5.16
C ARG A 20 0.05 7.92 -3.85
N ILE A 21 -0.85 7.73 -2.88
CA ILE A 21 -0.56 7.03 -1.63
C ILE A 21 -0.20 5.56 -1.91
N ALA A 22 -0.92 4.91 -2.82
CA ALA A 22 -0.57 3.55 -3.25
C ALA A 22 0.85 3.50 -3.84
N ILE A 23 1.20 4.44 -4.73
CA ILE A 23 2.55 4.56 -5.31
C ILE A 23 3.60 4.81 -4.22
N LEU A 24 3.34 5.70 -3.25
CA LEU A 24 4.24 5.96 -2.13
C LEU A 24 4.44 4.71 -1.26
N GLY A 25 3.37 3.96 -0.97
CA GLY A 25 3.46 2.68 -0.27
C GLY A 25 4.28 1.62 -1.03
N PHE A 26 4.24 1.61 -2.36
CA PHE A 26 5.08 0.75 -3.21
C PHE A 26 6.52 1.26 -3.38
N GLY A 27 6.75 2.56 -3.24
CA GLY A 27 8.07 3.19 -3.35
C GLY A 27 8.89 3.12 -2.07
N LEU A 28 8.25 2.89 -0.92
CA LEU A 28 8.93 2.69 0.35
C LEU A 28 9.54 1.28 0.43
N PRO A 29 10.83 1.16 0.79
CA PRO A 29 11.44 -0.13 1.09
C PRO A 29 10.64 -0.92 2.14
N PHE A 30 10.53 -2.24 1.96
CA PHE A 30 9.73 -3.14 2.82
C PHE A 30 9.95 -2.91 4.33
N ASN A 31 11.19 -2.71 4.76
CA ASN A 31 11.52 -2.49 6.16
C ASN A 31 10.92 -1.20 6.71
N GLU A 32 10.87 -0.13 5.92
CA GLU A 32 10.28 1.15 6.32
C GLU A 32 8.76 1.01 6.52
N VAL A 33 8.11 0.18 5.69
CA VAL A 33 6.68 -0.15 5.82
C VAL A 33 6.36 -0.84 7.16
N ILE A 34 7.31 -1.60 7.71
CA ILE A 34 7.15 -2.29 9.01
C ILE A 34 7.82 -1.53 10.17
N GLY A 35 8.19 -0.25 9.98
CA GLY A 35 8.78 0.59 11.02
C GLY A 35 10.23 0.23 11.40
N ARG A 36 10.95 -0.47 10.51
CA ARG A 36 12.36 -0.84 10.68
C ARG A 36 13.27 -0.01 9.79
N LYS A 37 14.57 -0.07 10.07
CA LYS A 37 15.59 0.59 9.26
C LYS A 37 15.71 -0.07 7.89
N ARG A 38 15.99 0.71 6.86
CA ARG A 38 16.12 0.23 5.48
C ARG A 38 17.20 -0.85 5.35
N GLU A 39 18.28 -0.71 6.12
CA GLU A 39 19.47 -1.56 6.07
C GLU A 39 19.30 -2.90 6.80
N ASP A 40 18.24 -3.05 7.60
CA ASP A 40 17.96 -4.31 8.30
C ASP A 40 17.78 -5.43 7.28
N LEU A 41 18.50 -6.54 7.45
CA LEU A 41 18.33 -7.67 6.55
C LEU A 41 16.93 -8.26 6.73
N VAL A 42 16.17 -8.41 5.65
CA VAL A 42 14.85 -9.06 5.69
C VAL A 42 14.94 -10.49 6.24
N SER A 43 16.08 -11.17 6.06
CA SER A 43 16.37 -12.49 6.63
C SER A 43 16.54 -12.49 8.16
N SER A 44 16.84 -11.33 8.76
CA SER A 44 17.01 -11.17 10.22
C SER A 44 15.68 -10.92 10.95
N LEU A 45 14.57 -10.83 10.21
CA LEU A 45 13.26 -10.65 10.82
C LEU A 45 12.93 -11.86 11.71
N PRO A 46 12.47 -11.64 12.96
CA PRO A 46 12.07 -12.73 13.86
C PRO A 46 11.01 -13.65 13.26
N GLN A 47 10.19 -13.09 12.37
CA GLN A 47 9.18 -13.80 11.62
C GLN A 47 9.30 -13.43 10.15
N ARG A 48 9.29 -14.42 9.27
CA ARG A 48 9.34 -14.19 7.83
C ARG A 48 8.02 -13.57 7.39
N LEU A 49 8.09 -12.40 6.80
CA LEU A 49 6.93 -11.68 6.28
C LEU A 49 6.94 -11.70 4.75
N SER A 50 5.76 -11.64 4.15
CA SER A 50 5.54 -11.46 2.72
C SER A 50 4.61 -10.29 2.50
N VAL A 51 4.88 -9.51 1.45
CA VAL A 51 3.98 -8.46 0.97
C VAL A 51 2.75 -9.10 0.33
N ILE A 52 1.57 -8.60 0.66
CA ILE A 52 0.29 -8.98 0.05
C ILE A 52 -0.51 -7.73 -0.32
N MET A 53 -1.46 -7.89 -1.25
CA MET A 53 -2.48 -6.90 -1.53
C MET A 53 -3.78 -7.26 -0.79
N LYS A 54 -4.30 -6.35 0.04
CA LYS A 54 -5.56 -6.50 0.76
C LYS A 54 -6.45 -5.29 0.51
N GLY A 55 -7.55 -5.48 -0.22
CA GLY A 55 -8.52 -4.41 -0.52
C GLY A 55 -7.87 -3.19 -1.18
N GLY A 56 -6.98 -3.41 -2.15
CA GLY A 56 -6.25 -2.35 -2.86
C GLY A 56 -5.06 -1.75 -2.11
N ARG A 57 -4.81 -2.16 -0.85
CA ARG A 57 -3.71 -1.66 -0.02
C ARG A 57 -2.62 -2.70 0.16
N ILE A 58 -1.38 -2.24 0.27
CA ILE A 58 -0.23 -3.09 0.62
C ILE A 58 -0.34 -3.47 2.10
N ALA A 59 -0.20 -4.75 2.41
CA ALA A 59 -0.12 -5.25 3.77
C ALA A 59 1.02 -6.27 3.91
N ALA A 60 1.53 -6.43 5.13
CA ALA A 60 2.48 -7.50 5.46
C ALA A 60 1.73 -8.67 6.12
N ARG A 61 2.08 -9.90 5.73
CA ARG A 61 1.57 -11.13 6.36
C ARG A 61 2.72 -12.07 6.69
N VAL A 62 2.56 -12.85 7.75
CA VAL A 62 3.43 -13.99 8.07
C VAL A 62 3.45 -14.98 6.92
N ARG A 63 4.66 -15.33 6.45
CA ARG A 63 4.89 -16.40 5.50
C ARG A 63 4.73 -17.74 6.25
N PRO A 64 3.88 -18.67 5.79
CA PRO A 64 3.81 -20.02 6.32
C PRO A 64 5.15 -20.76 6.19
#